data_AF-A0A3G6T743-F1
#
_entry.id   AF-A0A3G6T743-F1
#
_cell.length_a   1.000
_cell.length_b   1.000
_cell.length_c   1.000
_cell.angle_alpha   90.00
_cell.angle_beta   90.00
_cell.angle_gamma   90.00
#
_symmetry.space_group_name_H-M   'P 1'
#
loop_
_entity.id
_entity.type
_entity.pdbx_description
1 polymer ?
#
loop_
_entity_poly.entity_id
_entity_poly.type
_entity_poly.pdbx_seq_one_letter_code
_entity_poly.pdbx_strand_id
1 'polypeptide(L)'
;MKNLLTGVFTLITMSFGFAQSNIDVTTQIGNLNVATVDQTGLLNMNSLTQNGNRNTADIDQVGIINMNTAVSNGNRNSIDVDQIGIGNSNDVSQTGNRNTASTWQLGLFNSTDQTQLGRRNNVSSVQVGVVNGVFQYQDGRRNDASAIQVGSGNMAYQIQTGRRNEADGLQIGANNILAQYQAGNDNSANHTQLGSGNIALAAQIGDDNTAVGLQVGNANQLYQVQLGDSNMAIDLQTGNGNFSWVTQTGDAHFHLGTQMGNGNSMIVHQSN
;
A
#
# COMPACT_ATOMS: atom_id res chain seq x y z
N MET A 1 22.65 -40.63 64.24
CA MET A 1 21.60 -39.62 64.47
C MET A 1 22.08 -38.28 63.90
N LYS A 2 21.28 -37.74 62.96
CA LYS A 2 21.08 -36.33 62.61
C LYS A 2 22.24 -35.52 61.97
N ASN A 3 22.03 -35.33 60.66
CA ASN A 3 22.57 -34.34 59.73
C ASN A 3 22.64 -32.91 60.30
N LEU A 4 23.65 -32.15 59.86
CA LEU A 4 23.52 -30.70 59.74
C LEU A 4 24.22 -30.22 58.46
N LEU A 5 23.40 -30.07 57.42
CA LEU A 5 23.68 -29.37 56.18
C LEU A 5 23.87 -27.88 56.53
N THR A 6 25.04 -27.30 56.27
CA THR A 6 25.24 -25.84 56.32
C THR A 6 25.47 -25.35 54.90
N GLY A 7 24.41 -24.78 54.33
CA GLY A 7 24.39 -24.20 53.00
C GLY A 7 25.12 -22.87 52.95
N VAL A 8 25.77 -22.61 51.81
CA VAL A 8 26.25 -21.28 51.44
C VAL A 8 25.71 -20.97 50.04
N PHE A 9 24.70 -20.11 50.06
CA PHE A 9 24.18 -19.22 49.03
C PHE A 9 24.74 -19.37 47.60
N THR A 10 24.02 -20.12 46.77
CA THR A 10 23.90 -19.79 45.35
C THR A 10 23.34 -18.38 45.20
N LEU A 11 24.18 -17.45 44.73
CA LEU A 11 23.74 -16.18 44.16
C LEU A 11 22.89 -16.52 42.92
N ILE A 12 21.59 -16.68 43.11
CA ILE A 12 20.64 -16.65 42.00
C ILE A 12 20.62 -15.21 41.55
N THR A 13 21.45 -14.89 40.55
CA THR A 13 21.17 -13.76 39.67
C THR A 13 19.79 -14.04 39.06
N MET A 14 18.75 -13.47 39.66
CA MET A 14 17.45 -13.35 39.01
C MET A 14 17.66 -12.46 37.79
N SER A 15 18.00 -13.07 36.66
CA SER A 15 17.74 -12.46 35.38
C SER A 15 16.22 -12.27 35.33
N PHE A 16 15.75 -11.05 35.49
CA PHE A 16 14.44 -10.65 34.99
C PHE A 16 14.52 -10.81 33.47
N GLY A 17 14.32 -12.02 32.98
CA GLY A 17 14.02 -12.25 31.58
C GLY A 17 12.66 -11.64 31.35
N PHE A 18 12.61 -10.40 30.89
CA PHE A 18 11.39 -9.89 30.26
C PHE A 18 11.04 -10.87 29.14
N ALA A 19 10.00 -11.67 29.34
CA ALA A 19 9.50 -12.54 28.30
C ALA A 19 9.02 -11.65 27.14
N GLN A 20 9.72 -11.72 26.02
CA GLN A 20 9.32 -11.14 24.75
C GLN A 20 8.02 -11.84 24.32
N SER A 21 6.86 -11.24 24.58
CA SER A 21 5.57 -11.86 24.25
C SER A 21 5.12 -11.39 22.87
N ASN A 22 5.51 -12.09 21.81
CA ASN A 22 4.86 -11.97 20.50
C ASN A 22 3.71 -12.97 20.41
N ILE A 23 2.66 -12.62 19.67
CA ILE A 23 1.49 -13.46 19.45
C ILE A 23 1.45 -13.82 17.97
N ASP A 24 1.48 -15.11 17.68
CA ASP A 24 1.27 -15.66 16.34
C ASP A 24 0.04 -16.58 16.35
N VAL A 25 -0.89 -16.32 15.43
CA VAL A 25 -2.02 -17.19 15.12
C VAL A 25 -2.00 -17.50 13.63
N THR A 26 -1.46 -18.65 13.26
CA THR A 26 -1.41 -19.11 11.87
C THR A 26 -2.35 -20.31 11.65
N THR A 27 -3.30 -20.18 10.73
CA THR A 27 -4.26 -21.22 10.35
C THR A 27 -4.10 -21.57 8.87
N GLN A 28 -3.87 -22.85 8.56
CA GLN A 28 -3.78 -23.35 7.19
C GLN A 28 -4.82 -24.45 6.95
N ILE A 29 -5.65 -24.29 5.92
CA ILE A 29 -6.70 -25.24 5.52
C ILE A 29 -6.50 -25.59 4.04
N GLY A 30 -6.42 -26.88 3.71
CA GLY A 30 -6.20 -27.39 2.34
C GLY A 30 -4.81 -27.99 2.14
N ASN A 31 -4.31 -28.06 0.90
CA ASN A 31 -3.08 -28.80 0.57
C ASN A 31 -1.92 -27.90 0.17
N LEU A 32 -0.72 -28.22 0.65
CA LEU A 32 0.56 -27.60 0.23
C LEU A 32 0.64 -26.08 0.47
N ASN A 33 -0.11 -25.54 1.43
CA ASN A 33 0.08 -24.16 1.86
C ASN A 33 1.37 -24.05 2.69
N VAL A 34 2.09 -22.94 2.55
CA VAL A 34 3.34 -22.65 3.25
C VAL A 34 3.20 -21.29 3.93
N ALA A 35 3.60 -21.22 5.20
CA ALA A 35 3.60 -20.02 6.00
C ALA A 35 4.89 -19.96 6.81
N THR A 36 5.62 -18.86 6.71
CA THR A 36 6.76 -18.49 7.56
C THR A 36 6.42 -17.19 8.26
N VAL A 37 6.68 -17.14 9.57
CA VAL A 37 6.40 -15.99 10.43
C VAL A 37 7.56 -15.84 11.41
N ASP A 38 8.36 -14.79 11.26
CA ASP A 38 9.45 -14.45 12.18
C ASP A 38 9.15 -13.14 12.92
N GLN A 39 8.95 -13.23 14.24
CA GLN A 39 8.64 -12.08 15.09
C GLN A 39 9.79 -11.82 16.08
N THR A 40 10.49 -10.69 15.92
CA THR A 40 11.54 -10.23 16.83
C THR A 40 11.10 -8.95 17.55
N GLY A 41 11.12 -8.94 18.88
CA GLY A 41 10.79 -7.76 19.69
C GLY A 41 9.68 -8.00 20.71
N LEU A 42 8.81 -7.01 20.94
CA LEU A 42 7.83 -7.03 22.05
C LEU A 42 6.40 -6.81 21.52
N LEU A 43 5.47 -7.71 21.86
CA LEU A 43 4.04 -7.54 21.56
C LEU A 43 3.72 -7.42 20.07
N ASN A 44 4.54 -7.96 19.18
CA ASN A 44 4.14 -8.11 17.78
C ASN A 44 2.98 -9.12 17.71
N MET A 45 1.97 -8.82 16.91
CA MET A 45 0.79 -9.64 16.71
C MET A 45 0.69 -10.03 15.24
N ASN A 46 0.58 -11.33 14.99
CA ASN A 46 0.34 -11.91 13.67
C ASN A 46 -0.94 -12.75 13.70
N SER A 47 -1.79 -12.56 12.70
CA SER A 47 -2.96 -13.39 12.42
C SER A 47 -2.97 -13.74 10.93
N LEU A 48 -2.58 -14.97 10.59
CA LEU A 48 -2.53 -15.48 9.23
C LEU A 48 -3.57 -16.59 9.03
N THR A 49 -4.40 -16.48 8.00
CA THR A 49 -5.30 -17.56 7.56
C THR A 49 -5.09 -17.87 6.08
N GLN A 50 -4.68 -19.08 5.75
CA GLN A 50 -4.59 -19.58 4.38
C GLN A 50 -5.59 -20.70 4.14
N ASN A 51 -6.53 -20.50 3.22
CA ASN A 51 -7.51 -21.51 2.83
C ASN A 51 -7.39 -21.82 1.33
N GLY A 52 -7.17 -23.08 0.99
CA GLY A 52 -7.07 -23.59 -0.37
C GLY A 52 -5.74 -24.30 -0.63
N ASN A 53 -5.18 -24.20 -1.84
CA ASN A 53 -4.00 -24.99 -2.20
C ASN A 53 -2.82 -24.16 -2.68
N ARG A 54 -1.62 -24.52 -2.20
CA ARG A 54 -0.34 -23.91 -2.61
C ARG A 54 -0.25 -22.41 -2.36
N ASN A 55 -0.94 -21.89 -1.35
CA ASN A 55 -0.76 -20.50 -0.94
C ASN A 55 0.56 -20.36 -0.15
N THR A 56 1.26 -19.26 -0.35
CA THR A 56 2.51 -18.91 0.34
C THR A 56 2.32 -17.63 1.13
N ALA A 57 2.83 -17.59 2.36
CA ALA A 57 2.87 -16.38 3.17
C ALA A 57 4.23 -16.32 3.86
N ASP A 58 4.88 -15.17 3.78
CA ASP A 58 6.13 -14.86 4.48
C ASP A 58 5.92 -13.55 5.25
N ILE A 59 6.18 -13.55 6.55
CA ILE A 59 5.85 -12.43 7.44
C ILE A 59 6.98 -12.21 8.45
N ASP A 60 7.69 -11.10 8.31
CA ASP A 60 8.76 -10.69 9.20
C ASP A 60 8.35 -9.43 9.99
N GLN A 61 8.28 -9.53 11.31
CA GLN A 61 7.93 -8.42 12.20
C GLN A 61 9.05 -8.14 13.20
N VAL A 62 9.71 -6.99 13.05
CA VAL A 62 10.79 -6.53 13.94
C VAL A 62 10.37 -5.25 14.67
N GLY A 63 10.32 -5.30 16.01
CA GLY A 63 10.09 -4.11 16.84
C GLY A 63 8.98 -4.29 17.87
N ILE A 64 8.12 -3.29 18.04
CA ILE A 64 7.16 -3.24 19.16
C ILE A 64 5.74 -3.00 18.65
N ILE A 65 4.80 -3.87 19.02
CA ILE A 65 3.36 -3.71 18.71
C ILE A 65 3.11 -3.61 17.19
N ASN A 66 3.91 -4.28 16.37
CA ASN A 66 3.55 -4.41 14.95
C ASN A 66 2.38 -5.39 14.83
N MET A 67 1.37 -5.02 14.06
CA MET A 67 0.15 -5.80 13.85
C MET A 67 0.06 -6.23 12.39
N ASN A 68 -0.08 -7.53 12.18
CA ASN A 68 -0.33 -8.11 10.87
C ASN A 68 -1.59 -8.98 10.89
N THR A 69 -2.49 -8.72 9.95
CA THR A 69 -3.58 -9.63 9.59
C THR A 69 -3.44 -9.97 8.11
N ALA A 70 -3.39 -11.26 7.80
CA ALA A 70 -3.24 -11.75 6.44
C ALA A 70 -4.23 -12.88 6.18
N VAL A 71 -5.04 -12.75 5.13
CA VAL A 71 -6.02 -13.76 4.70
C VAL A 71 -5.78 -14.11 3.25
N SER A 72 -5.60 -15.39 2.96
CA SER A 72 -5.39 -15.90 1.61
C SER A 72 -6.35 -17.04 1.29
N ASN A 73 -7.42 -16.72 0.55
CA ASN A 73 -8.47 -17.65 0.14
C ASN A 73 -8.34 -18.00 -1.34
N GLY A 74 -8.09 -19.26 -1.66
CA GLY A 74 -8.01 -19.80 -3.01
C GLY A 74 -6.69 -20.50 -3.29
N ASN A 75 -6.12 -20.38 -4.50
CA ASN A 75 -4.95 -21.18 -4.87
C ASN A 75 -3.77 -20.36 -5.40
N ARG A 76 -2.56 -20.72 -4.96
CA ARG A 76 -1.29 -20.13 -5.39
C ARG A 76 -1.20 -18.63 -5.14
N ASN A 77 -1.91 -18.13 -4.14
CA ASN A 77 -1.78 -16.75 -3.70
C ASN A 77 -0.50 -16.60 -2.87
N SER A 78 0.13 -15.43 -2.93
CA SER A 78 1.37 -15.12 -2.21
C SER A 78 1.21 -13.82 -1.42
N ILE A 79 1.56 -13.87 -0.14
CA ILE A 79 1.62 -12.72 0.77
C ILE A 79 3.06 -12.60 1.26
N ASP A 80 3.60 -11.39 1.27
CA ASP A 80 4.94 -11.05 1.75
C ASP A 80 4.85 -9.76 2.58
N VAL A 81 5.22 -9.80 3.85
CA VAL A 81 5.03 -8.68 4.78
C VAL A 81 6.27 -8.47 5.64
N ASP A 82 6.90 -7.31 5.47
CA ASP A 82 8.01 -6.83 6.30
C ASP A 82 7.59 -5.60 7.12
N GLN A 83 7.56 -5.73 8.45
CA GLN A 83 7.25 -4.63 9.35
C GLN A 83 8.40 -4.37 10.33
N ILE A 84 9.05 -3.22 10.20
CA ILE A 84 10.16 -2.80 11.06
C ILE A 84 9.81 -1.49 11.77
N GLY A 85 9.78 -1.53 13.11
CA GLY A 85 9.57 -0.35 13.94
C GLY A 85 8.47 -0.53 14.99
N ILE A 86 7.66 0.51 15.22
CA ILE A 86 6.69 0.51 16.32
C ILE A 86 5.28 0.79 15.79
N GLY A 87 4.33 -0.08 16.15
CA GLY A 87 2.91 0.18 15.92
C GLY A 87 2.51 0.16 14.44
N ASN A 88 3.32 -0.42 13.54
CA ASN A 88 2.92 -0.55 12.15
C ASN A 88 1.78 -1.56 12.03
N SER A 89 0.81 -1.28 11.15
CA SER A 89 -0.38 -2.11 10.94
C SER A 89 -0.47 -2.54 9.48
N ASN A 90 -0.68 -3.83 9.24
CA ASN A 90 -0.89 -4.39 7.92
C ASN A 90 -2.14 -5.27 7.94
N ASP A 91 -3.03 -5.04 6.97
CA ASP A 91 -4.15 -5.90 6.64
C ASP A 91 -4.08 -6.28 5.16
N VAL A 92 -3.94 -7.58 4.87
CA VAL A 92 -3.89 -8.11 3.51
C VAL A 92 -4.97 -9.18 3.35
N SER A 93 -5.85 -9.01 2.36
CA SER A 93 -6.89 -9.98 2.01
C SER A 93 -6.84 -10.32 0.53
N GLN A 94 -6.57 -11.59 0.23
CA GLN A 94 -6.54 -12.12 -1.13
C GLN A 94 -7.62 -13.18 -1.30
N THR A 95 -8.53 -12.98 -2.24
CA THR A 95 -9.51 -13.99 -2.66
C THR A 95 -9.37 -14.30 -4.15
N GLY A 96 -9.18 -15.58 -4.47
CA GLY A 96 -9.07 -16.07 -5.83
C GLY A 96 -7.76 -16.80 -6.10
N ASN A 97 -7.14 -16.60 -7.28
CA ASN A 97 -6.00 -17.42 -7.68
C ASN A 97 -4.79 -16.61 -8.16
N ARG A 98 -3.59 -16.98 -7.72
CA ARG A 98 -2.32 -16.36 -8.15
C ARG A 98 -2.26 -14.87 -7.90
N ASN A 99 -2.91 -14.37 -6.86
CA ASN A 99 -2.75 -12.98 -6.44
C ASN A 99 -1.47 -12.85 -5.62
N THR A 100 -0.79 -11.70 -5.74
CA THR A 100 0.44 -11.39 -5.01
C THR A 100 0.25 -10.07 -4.29
N ALA A 101 0.58 -10.05 -2.99
CA ALA A 101 0.54 -8.88 -2.14
C ALA A 101 1.87 -8.76 -1.41
N SER A 102 2.45 -7.57 -1.42
CA SER A 102 3.68 -7.23 -0.71
C SER A 102 3.50 -5.95 0.09
N THR A 103 3.94 -5.98 1.35
CA THR A 103 3.97 -4.81 2.23
C THR A 103 5.34 -4.67 2.85
N TRP A 104 5.93 -3.48 2.76
CA TRP A 104 7.12 -3.11 3.51
C TRP A 104 6.87 -1.81 4.29
N GLN A 105 6.92 -1.88 5.61
CA GLN A 105 6.71 -0.75 6.50
C GLN A 105 7.94 -0.54 7.39
N LEU A 106 8.58 0.62 7.28
CA LEU A 106 9.69 1.04 8.11
C LEU A 106 9.34 2.33 8.85
N GLY A 107 9.28 2.26 10.19
CA GLY A 107 9.09 3.43 11.05
C GLY A 107 7.95 3.25 12.06
N LEU A 108 7.13 4.29 12.22
CA LEU A 108 6.15 4.37 13.32
C LEU A 108 4.74 4.54 12.78
N PHE A 109 3.81 3.70 13.24
CA PHE A 109 2.38 3.83 12.97
C PHE A 109 2.00 3.93 11.49
N ASN A 110 2.77 3.30 10.59
CA ASN A 110 2.37 3.19 9.19
C ASN A 110 1.25 2.15 9.05
N SER A 111 0.30 2.37 8.13
CA SER A 111 -0.86 1.51 7.95
C SER A 111 -1.02 1.10 6.49
N THR A 112 -1.12 -0.20 6.22
CA THR A 112 -1.44 -0.75 4.89
C THR A 112 -2.73 -1.55 4.99
N ASP A 113 -3.64 -1.31 4.04
CA ASP A 113 -4.79 -2.18 3.74
C ASP A 113 -4.73 -2.55 2.25
N GLN A 114 -4.64 -3.84 1.96
CA GLN A 114 -4.51 -4.40 0.62
C GLN A 114 -5.57 -5.49 0.41
N THR A 115 -6.51 -5.25 -0.50
CA THR A 115 -7.55 -6.22 -0.87
C THR A 115 -7.47 -6.57 -2.35
N GLN A 116 -7.38 -7.87 -2.65
CA GLN A 116 -7.33 -8.40 -4.02
C GLN A 116 -8.39 -9.48 -4.25
N LEU A 117 -9.32 -9.22 -5.17
CA LEU A 117 -10.35 -10.15 -5.63
C LEU A 117 -10.09 -10.55 -7.08
N GLY A 118 -10.06 -11.87 -7.35
CA GLY A 118 -9.97 -12.41 -8.69
C GLY A 118 -8.67 -13.14 -8.98
N ARG A 119 -7.96 -12.80 -10.07
CA ARG A 119 -6.85 -13.64 -10.53
C ARG A 119 -5.66 -12.87 -11.07
N ARG A 120 -4.46 -13.24 -10.62
CA ARG A 120 -3.19 -12.62 -11.07
C ARG A 120 -3.11 -11.12 -10.80
N ASN A 121 -3.78 -10.67 -9.76
CA ASN A 121 -3.67 -9.30 -9.31
C ASN A 121 -2.36 -9.14 -8.50
N ASN A 122 -1.74 -7.96 -8.58
CA ASN A 122 -0.48 -7.64 -7.90
C ASN A 122 -0.64 -6.32 -7.12
N VAL A 123 -0.38 -6.32 -5.83
CA VAL A 123 -0.35 -5.10 -5.00
C VAL A 123 0.96 -5.02 -4.25
N SER A 124 1.53 -3.81 -4.20
CA SER A 124 2.74 -3.51 -3.44
C SER A 124 2.59 -2.21 -2.68
N SER A 125 2.99 -2.20 -1.42
CA SER A 125 3.05 -0.99 -0.61
C SER A 125 4.41 -0.88 0.08
N VAL A 126 5.04 0.29 -0.01
CA VAL A 126 6.28 0.61 0.67
C VAL A 126 6.09 1.92 1.43
N GLN A 127 6.24 1.89 2.75
CA GLN A 127 6.06 3.05 3.61
C GLN A 127 7.28 3.25 4.49
N VAL A 128 7.94 4.40 4.34
CA VAL A 128 9.11 4.78 5.14
C VAL A 128 8.82 6.08 5.87
N GLY A 129 8.71 6.00 7.20
CA GLY A 129 8.53 7.16 8.07
C GLY A 129 7.40 6.97 9.07
N VAL A 130 6.54 7.98 9.23
CA VAL A 130 5.61 8.06 10.37
C VAL A 130 4.18 8.35 9.91
N VAL A 131 3.23 7.53 10.34
CA VAL A 131 1.79 7.75 10.10
C VAL A 131 1.48 7.87 8.60
N ASN A 132 2.15 7.09 7.76
CA ASN A 132 1.74 6.95 6.37
C ASN A 132 0.58 5.95 6.26
N GLY A 133 -0.24 6.08 5.22
CA GLY A 133 -1.43 5.26 5.00
C GLY A 133 -1.57 4.87 3.52
N VAL A 134 -1.65 3.56 3.27
CA VAL A 134 -1.94 3.01 1.94
C VAL A 134 -3.21 2.18 2.00
N PHE A 135 -4.12 2.44 1.08
CA PHE A 135 -5.30 1.62 0.80
C PHE A 135 -5.29 1.22 -0.68
N GLN A 136 -5.27 -0.09 -0.94
CA GLN A 136 -5.23 -0.65 -2.29
C GLN A 136 -6.33 -1.70 -2.45
N TYR A 137 -7.21 -1.49 -3.43
CA TYR A 137 -8.29 -2.41 -3.77
C TYR A 137 -8.23 -2.79 -5.24
N GLN A 138 -8.15 -4.09 -5.53
CA GLN A 138 -8.16 -4.62 -6.89
C GLN A 138 -9.25 -5.68 -7.06
N ASP A 139 -10.16 -5.46 -8.01
CA ASP A 139 -11.14 -6.46 -8.43
C ASP A 139 -10.98 -6.79 -9.91
N GLY A 140 -10.72 -8.07 -10.21
CA GLY A 140 -10.70 -8.59 -11.57
C GLY A 140 -9.43 -9.36 -11.88
N ARG A 141 -8.75 -9.02 -12.98
CA ARG A 141 -7.65 -9.85 -13.49
C ARG A 141 -6.45 -9.04 -13.98
N ARG A 142 -5.27 -9.36 -13.46
CA ARG A 142 -3.99 -8.75 -13.87
C ARG A 142 -3.94 -7.25 -13.59
N ASN A 143 -4.63 -6.78 -12.56
CA ASN A 143 -4.45 -5.40 -12.13
C ASN A 143 -3.15 -5.29 -11.32
N ASP A 144 -2.44 -4.19 -11.45
CA ASP A 144 -1.20 -3.88 -10.74
C ASP A 144 -1.32 -2.52 -10.03
N ALA A 145 -1.02 -2.50 -8.73
CA ALA A 145 -1.05 -1.29 -7.93
C ALA A 145 0.21 -1.21 -7.06
N SER A 146 0.90 -0.08 -7.15
CA SER A 146 2.08 0.21 -6.35
C SER A 146 1.94 1.56 -5.65
N ALA A 147 2.20 1.59 -4.35
CA ALA A 147 2.23 2.81 -3.56
C ALA A 147 3.53 2.89 -2.77
N ILE A 148 4.29 3.95 -2.98
CA ILE A 148 5.54 4.26 -2.27
C ILE A 148 5.36 5.60 -1.55
N GLN A 149 5.49 5.58 -0.23
CA GLN A 149 5.37 6.76 0.62
C GLN A 149 6.64 6.94 1.46
N VAL A 150 7.27 8.10 1.37
CA VAL A 150 8.44 8.47 2.15
C VAL A 150 8.18 9.78 2.87
N GLY A 151 8.24 9.76 4.21
CA GLY A 151 8.02 10.92 5.06
C GLY A 151 6.87 10.70 6.04
N SER A 152 5.98 11.67 6.19
CA SER A 152 4.98 11.64 7.27
C SER A 152 3.57 12.01 6.84
N GLY A 153 2.56 11.24 7.25
CA GLY A 153 1.16 11.61 7.02
C GLY A 153 0.72 11.50 5.57
N ASN A 154 1.47 10.82 4.69
CA ASN A 154 1.04 10.64 3.30
C ASN A 154 -0.08 9.61 3.23
N MET A 155 -1.06 9.85 2.36
CA MET A 155 -2.19 8.96 2.13
C MET A 155 -2.32 8.62 0.64
N ALA A 156 -2.41 7.33 0.33
CA ALA A 156 -2.60 6.81 -1.02
C ALA A 156 -3.82 5.88 -1.06
N TYR A 157 -4.74 6.16 -1.97
CA TYR A 157 -5.94 5.36 -2.23
C TYR A 157 -5.91 4.92 -3.69
N GLN A 158 -5.81 3.62 -3.94
CA GLN A 158 -5.76 3.06 -5.29
C GLN A 158 -6.85 2.01 -5.45
N ILE A 159 -7.75 2.22 -6.40
CA ILE A 159 -8.89 1.34 -6.66
C ILE A 159 -8.91 0.99 -8.14
N GLN A 160 -8.86 -0.31 -8.44
CA GLN A 160 -8.82 -0.81 -9.82
C GLN A 160 -9.84 -1.93 -10.01
N THR A 161 -10.78 -1.72 -10.92
CA THR A 161 -11.79 -2.71 -11.30
C THR A 161 -11.68 -3.04 -12.78
N GLY A 162 -11.60 -4.33 -13.12
CA GLY A 162 -11.53 -4.81 -14.49
C GLY A 162 -10.24 -5.58 -14.77
N ARG A 163 -9.54 -5.25 -15.87
CA ARG A 163 -8.43 -6.07 -16.34
C ARG A 163 -7.23 -5.24 -16.77
N ARG A 164 -6.04 -5.58 -16.28
CA ARG A 164 -4.78 -4.94 -16.69
C ARG A 164 -4.74 -3.44 -16.42
N ASN A 165 -5.44 -2.98 -15.39
CA ASN A 165 -5.26 -1.61 -14.93
C ASN A 165 -3.96 -1.51 -14.11
N GLU A 166 -3.25 -0.39 -14.24
CA GLU A 166 -1.98 -0.10 -13.58
C GLU A 166 -2.06 1.23 -12.82
N ALA A 167 -1.80 1.23 -11.52
CA ALA A 167 -1.89 2.40 -10.65
C ALA A 167 -0.61 2.54 -9.84
N ASP A 168 0.18 3.57 -10.16
CA ASP A 168 1.45 3.85 -9.50
C ASP A 168 1.39 5.18 -8.74
N GLY A 169 1.74 5.14 -7.46
CA GLY A 169 1.76 6.29 -6.58
C GLY A 169 3.09 6.46 -5.88
N LEU A 170 3.71 7.63 -6.04
CA LEU A 170 4.90 8.03 -5.29
C LEU A 170 4.64 9.33 -4.53
N GLN A 171 4.78 9.30 -3.21
CA GLN A 171 4.63 10.47 -2.35
C GLN A 171 5.89 10.64 -1.49
N ILE A 172 6.62 11.73 -1.69
CA ILE A 172 7.79 12.09 -0.89
C ILE A 172 7.53 13.43 -0.21
N GLY A 173 7.57 13.43 1.13
CA GLY A 173 7.36 14.60 1.96
C GLY A 173 6.23 14.36 2.97
N ALA A 174 5.37 15.35 3.18
CA ALA A 174 4.41 15.31 4.27
C ALA A 174 2.98 15.64 3.86
N ASN A 175 2.00 14.92 4.39
CA ASN A 175 0.58 15.19 4.22
C ASN A 175 0.14 15.24 2.74
N ASN A 176 0.79 14.50 1.85
CA ASN A 176 0.34 14.39 0.47
C ASN A 176 -0.83 13.39 0.39
N ILE A 177 -1.78 13.66 -0.49
CA ILE A 177 -2.94 12.81 -0.74
C ILE A 177 -2.96 12.43 -2.21
N LEU A 178 -3.01 11.12 -2.47
CA LEU A 178 -3.13 10.55 -3.80
C LEU A 178 -4.38 9.66 -3.84
N ALA A 179 -5.24 9.87 -4.82
CA ALA A 179 -6.36 9.00 -5.14
C ALA A 179 -6.32 8.60 -6.61
N GLN A 180 -6.32 7.30 -6.88
CA GLN A 180 -6.37 6.74 -8.23
C GLN A 180 -7.54 5.78 -8.33
N TYR A 181 -8.42 6.02 -9.29
CA TYR A 181 -9.58 5.19 -9.57
C TYR A 181 -9.58 4.79 -11.04
N GLN A 182 -9.60 3.49 -11.32
CA GLN A 182 -9.57 2.95 -12.67
C GLN A 182 -10.64 1.88 -12.84
N ALA A 183 -11.57 2.09 -13.77
CA ALA A 183 -12.63 1.15 -14.10
C ALA A 183 -12.63 0.87 -15.60
N GLY A 184 -12.38 -0.39 -15.96
CA GLY A 184 -12.30 -0.84 -17.36
C GLY A 184 -11.05 -1.69 -17.61
N ASN A 185 -10.53 -1.64 -18.82
CA ASN A 185 -9.37 -2.43 -19.23
C ASN A 185 -8.18 -1.57 -19.62
N ASP A 186 -6.99 -2.07 -19.29
CA ASP A 186 -5.72 -1.55 -19.82
C ASP A 186 -5.52 -0.03 -19.52
N ASN A 187 -6.11 0.49 -18.43
CA ASN A 187 -5.92 1.88 -17.99
C ASN A 187 -4.64 2.04 -17.15
N SER A 188 -3.94 3.16 -17.27
CA SER A 188 -2.71 3.47 -16.54
C SER A 188 -2.78 4.85 -15.86
N ALA A 189 -2.50 4.89 -14.56
CA ALA A 189 -2.48 6.11 -13.75
C ALA A 189 -1.16 6.16 -12.98
N ASN A 190 -0.35 7.17 -13.23
CA ASN A 190 0.94 7.36 -12.56
C ASN A 190 1.00 8.77 -11.94
N HIS A 191 1.14 8.83 -10.62
CA HIS A 191 1.23 10.10 -9.92
C HIS A 191 2.43 10.16 -8.98
N THR A 192 3.16 11.27 -9.08
CA THR A 192 4.28 11.59 -8.21
C THR A 192 4.06 12.94 -7.53
N GLN A 193 4.16 12.97 -6.20
CA GLN A 193 4.03 14.15 -5.36
C GLN A 193 5.31 14.35 -4.54
N LEU A 194 6.01 15.46 -4.76
CA LEU A 194 7.22 15.84 -4.05
C LEU A 194 6.98 17.16 -3.29
N GLY A 195 6.97 17.10 -1.97
CA GLY A 195 6.76 18.25 -1.08
C GLY A 195 5.63 17.99 -0.09
N SER A 196 4.90 19.03 0.30
CA SER A 196 3.92 18.93 1.38
C SER A 196 2.53 19.40 1.00
N GLY A 197 1.52 18.65 1.45
CA GLY A 197 0.11 19.03 1.29
C GLY A 197 -0.38 19.00 -0.16
N ASN A 198 0.29 18.27 -1.06
CA ASN A 198 -0.19 18.15 -2.43
C ASN A 198 -1.36 17.16 -2.50
N ILE A 199 -2.30 17.40 -3.41
CA ILE A 199 -3.46 16.56 -3.67
C ILE A 199 -3.45 16.19 -5.14
N ALA A 200 -3.49 14.89 -5.44
CA ALA A 200 -3.59 14.35 -6.78
C ALA A 200 -4.75 13.35 -6.85
N LEU A 201 -5.63 13.53 -7.84
CA LEU A 201 -6.72 12.62 -8.14
C LEU A 201 -6.68 12.26 -9.63
N ALA A 202 -6.64 10.98 -9.94
CA ALA A 202 -6.92 10.45 -11.28
C ALA A 202 -8.12 9.51 -11.24
N ALA A 203 -9.09 9.74 -12.12
CA ALA A 203 -10.23 8.87 -12.35
C ALA A 203 -10.32 8.53 -13.85
N GLN A 204 -10.24 7.24 -14.17
CA GLN A 204 -10.30 6.72 -15.53
C GLN A 204 -11.44 5.71 -15.64
N ILE A 205 -12.41 5.98 -16.51
CA ILE A 205 -13.54 5.07 -16.79
C ILE A 205 -13.60 4.83 -18.29
N GLY A 206 -13.38 3.59 -18.71
CA GLY A 206 -13.25 3.20 -20.11
C GLY A 206 -12.01 2.33 -20.32
N ASP A 207 -11.58 2.18 -21.56
CA ASP A 207 -10.44 1.34 -21.92
C ASP A 207 -9.24 2.18 -22.43
N ASP A 208 -8.01 1.70 -22.19
CA ASP A 208 -6.76 2.28 -22.71
C ASP A 208 -6.50 3.76 -22.32
N ASN A 209 -7.03 4.25 -21.19
CA ASN A 209 -6.77 5.62 -20.75
C ASN A 209 -5.44 5.75 -19.99
N THR A 210 -4.76 6.89 -20.14
CA THR A 210 -3.48 7.22 -19.48
C THR A 210 -3.57 8.56 -18.75
N ALA A 211 -3.30 8.57 -17.45
CA ALA A 211 -3.28 9.75 -16.58
C ALA A 211 -1.92 9.84 -15.89
N VAL A 212 -1.20 10.94 -16.12
CA VAL A 212 0.11 11.18 -15.51
C VAL A 212 0.09 12.52 -14.80
N GLY A 213 0.47 12.53 -13.53
CA GLY A 213 0.58 13.76 -12.75
C GLY A 213 1.89 13.87 -11.99
N LEU A 214 2.56 15.01 -12.11
CA LEU A 214 3.74 15.34 -11.32
C LEU A 214 3.53 16.67 -10.60
N GLN A 215 3.60 16.64 -9.27
CA GLN A 215 3.50 17.83 -8.41
C GLN A 215 4.79 18.02 -7.63
N VAL A 216 5.48 19.15 -7.82
CA VAL A 216 6.69 19.51 -7.09
C VAL A 216 6.49 20.84 -6.37
N GLY A 217 6.51 20.82 -5.05
CA GLY A 217 6.27 21.97 -4.19
C GLY A 217 5.17 21.70 -3.19
N ASN A 218 4.47 22.74 -2.72
CA ASN A 218 3.49 22.60 -1.65
C ASN A 218 2.08 23.00 -2.07
N ALA A 219 1.08 22.34 -1.49
CA ALA A 219 -0.33 22.68 -1.66
C ALA A 219 -0.81 22.71 -3.13
N ASN A 220 -0.15 21.95 -4.02
CA ASN A 220 -0.63 21.82 -5.39
C ASN A 220 -1.80 20.84 -5.45
N GLN A 221 -2.75 21.11 -6.34
CA GLN A 221 -3.95 20.30 -6.55
C GLN A 221 -4.05 19.92 -8.02
N LEU A 222 -4.19 18.63 -8.29
CA LEU A 222 -4.31 18.06 -9.62
C LEU A 222 -5.49 17.10 -9.65
N TYR A 223 -6.43 17.34 -10.56
CA TYR A 223 -7.59 16.50 -10.81
C TYR A 223 -7.63 16.11 -12.29
N GLN A 224 -7.53 14.82 -12.60
CA GLN A 224 -7.60 14.27 -13.94
C GLN A 224 -8.77 13.30 -14.03
N VAL A 225 -9.73 13.56 -14.90
CA VAL A 225 -10.91 12.72 -15.12
C VAL A 225 -11.02 12.37 -16.60
N GLN A 226 -10.98 11.09 -16.92
CA GLN A 226 -11.07 10.56 -18.28
C GLN A 226 -12.24 9.59 -18.37
N LEU A 227 -13.20 9.89 -19.25
CA LEU A 227 -14.42 9.11 -19.47
C LEU A 227 -14.50 8.75 -20.96
N GLY A 228 -14.33 7.49 -21.32
CA GLY A 228 -14.24 7.03 -22.71
C GLY A 228 -12.92 6.32 -22.96
N ASP A 229 -12.55 6.13 -24.23
CA ASP A 229 -11.44 5.24 -24.57
C ASP A 229 -10.21 5.99 -25.11
N SER A 230 -9.01 5.46 -24.86
CA SER A 230 -7.75 5.96 -25.41
C SER A 230 -7.41 7.43 -25.09
N ASN A 231 -7.90 7.97 -23.96
CA ASN A 231 -7.59 9.34 -23.57
C ASN A 231 -6.24 9.43 -22.86
N MET A 232 -5.51 10.52 -23.08
CA MET A 232 -4.23 10.81 -22.43
C MET A 232 -4.23 12.20 -21.80
N ALA A 233 -3.93 12.28 -20.51
CA ALA A 233 -3.79 13.51 -19.75
C ALA A 233 -2.46 13.49 -18.98
N ILE A 234 -1.62 14.49 -19.24
CA ILE A 234 -0.33 14.67 -18.56
C ILE A 234 -0.31 16.05 -17.94
N ASP A 235 -0.12 16.16 -16.63
CA ASP A 235 -0.05 17.44 -15.93
C ASP A 235 1.19 17.54 -15.04
N LEU A 236 1.93 18.63 -15.22
CA LEU A 236 3.10 18.99 -14.43
C LEU A 236 2.85 20.29 -13.68
N GLN A 237 2.96 20.26 -12.35
CA GLN A 237 2.88 21.45 -11.49
C GLN A 237 4.18 21.61 -10.71
N THR A 238 4.84 22.76 -10.86
CA THR A 238 5.99 23.15 -10.03
C THR A 238 5.78 24.51 -9.38
N GLY A 239 6.04 24.57 -8.07
CA GLY A 239 5.77 25.73 -7.23
C GLY A 239 4.67 25.45 -6.21
N ASN A 240 4.03 26.49 -5.67
CA ASN A 240 3.10 26.34 -4.55
C ASN A 240 1.67 26.76 -4.92
N GLY A 241 0.68 26.00 -4.45
CA GLY A 241 -0.73 26.39 -4.57
C GLY A 241 -1.26 26.38 -6.01
N ASN A 242 -0.65 25.61 -6.92
CA ASN A 242 -1.17 25.48 -8.28
C ASN A 242 -2.39 24.55 -8.30
N PHE A 243 -3.33 24.85 -9.18
CA PHE A 243 -4.55 24.08 -9.39
C PHE A 243 -4.67 23.66 -10.86
N SER A 244 -4.84 22.37 -11.11
CA SER A 244 -5.14 21.82 -12.44
C SER A 244 -6.36 20.92 -12.35
N TRP A 245 -7.31 21.12 -13.27
CA TRP A 245 -8.48 20.26 -13.46
C TRP A 245 -8.60 19.91 -14.94
N VAL A 246 -8.49 18.63 -15.27
CA VAL A 246 -8.63 18.11 -16.63
C VAL A 246 -9.81 17.16 -16.68
N THR A 247 -10.70 17.37 -17.64
CA THR A 247 -11.79 16.44 -17.95
C THR A 247 -11.80 16.14 -19.44
N GLN A 248 -11.67 14.86 -19.79
CA GLN A 248 -11.76 14.34 -21.16
C GLN A 248 -12.95 13.39 -21.23
N THR A 249 -13.88 13.65 -22.14
CA THR A 249 -15.05 12.78 -22.39
C THR A 249 -15.12 12.35 -23.85
N GLY A 250 -15.32 11.07 -24.12
CA GLY A 250 -15.24 10.50 -25.45
C GLY A 250 -13.84 9.96 -25.73
N ASP A 251 -13.44 9.89 -27.00
CA ASP A 251 -12.32 9.05 -27.41
C ASP A 251 -11.12 9.86 -27.92
N ALA A 252 -9.92 9.32 -27.66
CA ALA A 252 -8.64 9.76 -28.22
C ALA A 252 -8.26 11.23 -27.93
N HIS A 253 -8.68 11.77 -26.78
CA HIS A 253 -8.23 13.09 -26.35
C HIS A 253 -6.79 13.07 -25.87
N PHE A 254 -6.05 14.14 -26.17
CA PHE A 254 -4.69 14.34 -25.67
C PHE A 254 -4.60 15.72 -25.00
N HIS A 255 -4.08 15.72 -23.77
CA HIS A 255 -3.78 16.91 -23.00
C HIS A 255 -2.37 16.84 -22.40
N LEU A 256 -1.64 17.94 -22.51
CA LEU A 256 -0.37 18.18 -21.83
C LEU A 256 -0.41 19.56 -21.16
N GLY A 257 -0.52 19.56 -19.83
CA GLY A 257 -0.52 20.75 -18.99
C GLY A 257 0.80 20.95 -18.28
N THR A 258 1.28 22.19 -18.21
CA THR A 258 2.42 22.57 -17.35
C THR A 258 2.12 23.88 -16.66
N GLN A 259 2.28 23.91 -15.33
CA GLN A 259 2.16 25.10 -14.50
C GLN A 259 3.46 25.31 -13.73
N MET A 260 4.06 26.49 -13.89
CA MET A 260 5.27 26.90 -13.17
C MET A 260 4.99 28.17 -12.37
N GLY A 261 5.36 28.20 -11.10
CA GLY A 261 5.15 29.34 -10.21
C GLY A 261 4.09 29.07 -9.15
N ASN A 262 3.54 30.14 -8.56
CA ASN A 262 2.63 30.01 -7.43
C ASN A 262 1.20 30.46 -7.80
N GLY A 263 0.19 29.74 -7.32
CA GLY A 263 -1.21 30.13 -7.46
C GLY A 263 -1.77 30.06 -8.88
N ASN A 264 -1.15 29.30 -9.79
CA ASN A 264 -1.66 29.15 -11.14
C ASN A 264 -2.91 28.28 -11.17
N SER A 265 -3.81 28.52 -12.11
CA SER A 265 -5.00 27.70 -12.34
C SER A 265 -5.10 27.27 -13.80
N MET A 266 -5.36 25.99 -14.04
CA MET A 266 -5.55 25.39 -15.36
C MET A 266 -6.82 24.55 -15.31
N ILE A 267 -7.74 24.81 -16.22
CA ILE A 267 -8.97 24.02 -16.36
C ILE A 267 -9.10 23.66 -17.83
N VAL A 268 -9.18 22.35 -18.11
CA VAL A 268 -9.29 21.81 -19.46
C VAL A 268 -10.51 20.89 -19.53
N HIS A 269 -11.34 21.13 -20.54
CA HIS A 269 -12.48 20.30 -20.89
C HIS A 269 -12.39 19.93 -22.37
N GLN A 270 -12.30 18.64 -22.67
CA GLN A 270 -12.32 18.10 -24.03
C GLN A 270 -13.47 17.09 -24.13
N SER A 271 -14.27 17.18 -25.21
CA SER A 271 -15.41 16.29 -25.43
C SER A 271 -15.64 16.02 -26.91
N ASN A 272 -16.01 14.80 -27.29
CA ASN A 272 -16.53 14.44 -28.62
C ASN A 272 -17.63 13.37 -28.54
#